data_AF-A0A957KM98-F1
#
_entry.id   AF-A0A957KM98-F1
#
_cell.length_a   1.000
_cell.length_b   1.000
_cell.length_c   1.000
_cell.angle_alpha   90.00
_cell.angle_beta   90.00
_cell.angle_gamma   90.00
#
_symmetry.space_group_name_H-M   'P 1'
#
loop_
_entity.id
_entity.type
_entity.pdbx_description
1 polymer ?
#
loop_
_entity_poly.entity_id
_entity_poly.type
_entity_poly.pdbx_seq_one_letter_code
_entity_poly.pdbx_strand_id
1 'polypeptide(L)' 'MRENTFRTLLKNDKPTLSTHIHSTWPSVVEAIGHIGVYDYVEFVAEYGPYDLHDLDNLCRAAELHNLGTMIK' A
#
# COMPACT_ATOMS: atom_id res chain seq x y z
N MET A 1 11.27 -2.09 12.92
CA MET A 1 10.19 -1.65 12.00
C MET A 1 10.55 -0.28 11.46
N ARG A 2 10.35 -0.04 10.16
CA ARG A 2 10.49 1.31 9.56
C ARG A 2 9.43 2.25 10.13
N GLU A 3 9.65 3.55 10.02
CA GLU A 3 8.64 4.55 10.42
C GLU A 3 7.38 4.41 9.54
N ASN A 4 6.20 4.45 10.17
CA ASN A 4 4.94 4.49 9.44
C ASN A 4 4.61 5.94 9.06
N THR A 5 5.06 6.33 7.85
CA THR A 5 4.89 7.67 7.28
C THR A 5 3.43 8.10 7.23
N PHE A 6 2.53 7.21 6.80
CA PHE A 6 1.09 7.44 6.78
C PHE A 6 0.55 7.83 8.17
N ARG A 7 0.92 7.09 9.22
CA ARG A 7 0.51 7.40 10.60
C ARG A 7 1.07 8.75 11.06
N THR A 8 2.30 9.08 10.67
CA THR A 8 2.92 10.38 10.98
C THR A 8 2.16 11.52 10.28
N LEU A 9 1.74 11.37 9.02
CA LEU A 9 0.93 12.36 8.32
C LEU A 9 -0.43 12.56 8.98
N LEU A 10 -1.13 11.47 9.33
CA LEU A 10 -2.42 11.53 10.03
C LEU A 10 -2.32 12.23 11.39
N LYS A 11 -1.29 11.93 12.19
CA LYS A 11 -1.09 12.57 13.50
C LYS A 11 -0.81 14.08 13.41
N ASN A 12 -0.34 14.54 12.26
CA ASN A 12 -0.03 15.94 12.00
C ASN A 12 -1.16 16.65 11.24
N ASP A 13 -2.36 16.05 11.14
CA ASP A 13 -3.50 16.55 10.38
C ASP A 13 -3.16 16.90 8.92
N LYS A 14 -2.22 16.15 8.32
CA LYS A 14 -1.84 16.32 6.92
C LYS A 14 -2.70 15.45 6.01
N PRO A 15 -3.04 15.94 4.80
CA PRO A 15 -3.75 15.13 3.82
C PRO A 15 -2.88 13.93 3.39
N THR A 16 -3.55 12.86 2.98
CA THR A 16 -2.91 11.68 2.38
C THR A 16 -3.65 11.29 1.11
N LEU A 17 -2.93 10.80 0.10
CA LEU A 17 -3.47 10.33 -1.16
C LEU A 17 -3.24 8.82 -1.31
N SER A 18 -4.28 8.11 -1.74
CA SER A 18 -4.25 6.66 -1.93
C SER A 18 -5.08 6.22 -3.12
N THR A 19 -4.92 4.94 -3.47
CA THR A 19 -5.72 4.21 -4.43
C THR A 19 -6.05 2.82 -3.90
N HIS A 20 -7.19 2.28 -4.33
CA HIS A 20 -7.63 0.92 -3.99
C HIS A 20 -7.16 -0.09 -5.02
N ILE A 21 -6.74 -1.27 -4.55
CA ILE A 21 -6.48 -2.43 -5.39
C ILE A 21 -7.28 -3.63 -4.88
N HIS A 22 -7.80 -4.43 -5.82
CA HIS A 22 -8.50 -5.69 -5.55
C HIS A 22 -7.69 -6.90 -6.06
N SER A 23 -6.53 -6.65 -6.65
CA SER A 23 -5.61 -7.68 -7.14
C SER A 23 -4.46 -7.84 -6.15
N THR A 24 -4.02 -9.09 -5.94
CA THR A 24 -2.83 -9.42 -5.16
C THR A 24 -1.53 -9.31 -5.96
N TRP A 25 -1.59 -8.86 -7.22
CA TRP A 25 -0.43 -8.85 -8.10
C TRP A 25 0.57 -7.74 -7.71
N PRO A 26 1.82 -8.09 -7.35
CA PRO A 26 2.81 -7.11 -6.92
C PRO A 26 3.14 -6.07 -8.00
N SER A 27 3.04 -6.43 -9.27
CA SER A 27 3.27 -5.52 -10.40
C SER A 27 2.31 -4.33 -10.43
N VAL A 28 1.08 -4.49 -9.92
CA VAL A 28 0.13 -3.37 -9.77
C VAL A 28 0.62 -2.39 -8.70
N VAL A 29 1.14 -2.90 -7.58
CA VAL A 29 1.72 -2.09 -6.51
C VAL A 29 2.97 -1.36 -6.99
N GLU A 30 3.86 -2.03 -7.73
CA GLU A 30 5.05 -1.40 -8.32
C GLU A 30 4.66 -0.29 -9.31
N ALA A 31 3.68 -0.54 -10.18
CA ALA A 31 3.17 0.47 -11.10
C ALA A 31 2.63 1.71 -10.37
N ILE A 32 1.88 1.51 -9.27
CA ILE A 32 1.40 2.61 -8.42
C ILE A 32 2.58 3.34 -7.76
N GLY A 33 3.54 2.59 -7.21
CA GLY A 33 4.73 3.14 -6.56
C GLY A 33 5.59 3.99 -7.51
N HIS A 34 5.69 3.59 -8.78
CA HIS A 34 6.41 4.35 -9.81
C HIS A 34 5.79 5.72 -10.14
N ILE A 35 4.50 5.93 -9.86
CA ILE A 35 3.86 7.24 -10.06
C ILE A 35 4.42 8.26 -9.05
N GLY A 36 4.78 7.83 -7.83
CA GLY A 36 5.46 8.66 -6.84
C GLY A 36 4.59 9.75 -6.19
N VAL A 37 3.26 9.68 -6.33
CA VAL A 37 2.32 10.66 -5.75
C VAL A 37 1.45 10.11 -4.63
N TYR A 38 1.40 8.78 -4.47
CA TYR A 38 0.57 8.11 -3.48
C TYR A 38 1.35 7.92 -2.17
N ASP A 39 0.72 8.20 -1.04
CA ASP A 39 1.30 7.97 0.30
C ASP A 39 1.14 6.50 0.72
N TYR A 40 0.03 5.87 0.31
CA TYR A 40 -0.23 4.46 0.57
C TYR A 40 -1.10 3.82 -0.52
N VAL A 41 -1.10 2.48 -0.56
CA VAL A 41 -2.04 1.66 -1.32
C VAL A 41 -2.91 0.85 -0.37
N GLU A 42 -4.18 0.72 -0.70
CA GLU A 42 -5.14 -0.05 0.09
C GLU A 42 -5.59 -1.29 -0.68
N PHE A 43 -5.25 -2.46 -0.14
CA PHE A 43 -5.73 -3.74 -0.64
C PHE A 43 -7.10 -4.05 -0.04
N VAL A 44 -8.10 -4.15 -0.92
CA VAL A 44 -9.49 -4.40 -0.54
C VAL A 44 -9.73 -5.91 -0.51
N ALA A 45 -9.54 -6.49 0.66
CA ALA A 45 -9.60 -7.91 0.96
C ALA A 45 -11.01 -8.50 0.83
N GLU A 46 -12.05 -7.66 0.88
CA GLU A 46 -13.45 -8.08 0.76
C GLU A 46 -13.82 -8.63 -0.63
N TYR A 47 -13.07 -8.27 -1.68
CA TYR A 47 -13.45 -8.52 -3.07
C TYR A 47 -12.54 -9.48 -3.83
N GLY A 48 -11.52 -10.06 -3.18
CA GLY A 48 -10.56 -10.93 -3.84
C GLY A 48 -10.03 -12.04 -2.94
N PRO A 49 -9.70 -13.22 -3.48
CA PRO A 49 -8.98 -14.24 -2.74
C PRO A 49 -7.55 -13.75 -2.48
N TYR A 50 -7.05 -14.03 -1.29
CA TYR A 50 -5.66 -13.83 -0.92
C TYR A 50 -5.26 -14.81 0.16
N ASP A 51 -3.96 -15.05 0.29
CA ASP A 51 -3.37 -15.74 1.43
C ASP A 51 -2.25 -14.90 2.07
N LEU A 52 -1.52 -15.49 3.02
CA LEU A 52 -0.41 -14.80 3.68
C LEU A 52 0.78 -14.54 2.75
N HIS A 53 0.96 -15.35 1.70
CA HIS A 53 2.02 -15.16 0.72
C HIS A 53 1.73 -13.92 -0.15
N ASP A 54 0.48 -13.73 -0.55
CA ASP A 54 0.05 -12.53 -1.26
C ASP A 54 0.34 -11.25 -0.45
N LEU A 55 -0.01 -11.24 0.84
CA LEU A 55 0.19 -10.08 1.70
C LEU A 55 1.68 -9.71 1.88
N ASP A 56 2.56 -10.71 2.03
CA ASP A 56 4.01 -10.49 2.09
C ASP A 56 4.53 -9.86 0.78
N ASN A 57 4.11 -10.41 -0.36
CA ASN A 57 4.54 -9.90 -1.66
C ASN A 57 4.05 -8.47 -1.93
N LEU A 58 2.81 -8.15 -1.58
CA LEU A 58 2.25 -6.79 -1.69
C LEU A 58 3.06 -5.79 -0.86
N CYS A 59 3.40 -6.13 0.39
CA CYS A 59 4.18 -5.27 1.26
C CYS A 59 5.60 -5.07 0.73
N ARG A 60 6.25 -6.14 0.24
CA ARG A 60 7.59 -6.06 -0.35
C ARG A 60 7.65 -5.17 -1.58
N ALA A 61 6.65 -5.26 -2.47
CA ALA A 61 6.56 -4.37 -3.63
C ALA A 61 6.38 -2.90 -3.21
N ALA A 62 5.52 -2.62 -2.24
CA ALA A 62 5.30 -1.26 -1.74
C ALA A 62 6.57 -0.65 -1.10
N GLU A 63 7.32 -1.46 -0.35
CA GLU A 63 8.55 -1.04 0.31
C GLU A 63 9.68 -0.60 -0.64
N LEU A 64 9.70 -1.09 -1.89
CA LEU A 64 10.65 -0.64 -2.91
C LEU A 64 10.42 0.82 -3.32
N HIS A 65 9.21 1.34 -3.10
CA HIS A 65 8.79 2.68 -3.52
C HIS A 65 8.44 3.61 -2.35
N ASN A 66 8.79 3.24 -1.11
CA ASN A 66 8.38 3.96 0.12
C ASN A 66 6.86 4.15 0.25
N LEU A 67 6.08 3.27 -0.36
CA LEU A 67 4.63 3.32 -0.34
C LEU A 67 4.11 2.62 0.92
N GLY A 68 3.21 3.26 1.67
CA GLY A 68 2.50 2.62 2.77
C GLY A 68 1.53 1.55 2.28
N THR A 69 1.17 0.60 3.13
CA THR A 69 0.13 -0.40 2.84
C THR A 69 -0.97 -0.39 3.89
N MET A 70 -2.21 -0.58 3.43
CA MET A 70 -3.38 -0.80 4.27
C MET A 70 -4.16 -1.99 3.73
N ILE A 71 -4.74 -2.78 4.63
CA ILE A 71 -5.71 -3.82 4.29
C ILE A 71 -7.06 -3.41 4.86
N LYS A 72 -8.10 -3.50 4.03
CA LYS A 72 -9.50 -3.30 4.40
C LYS A 72 -10.31 -4.50 3.96
#